data_AF-A0A0X8HFA3-F1
#
_entry.id   AF-A0A0X8HFA3-F1
#
_cell.length_a   1.000
_cell.length_b   1.000
_cell.length_c   1.000
_cell.angle_alpha   90.00
_cell.angle_beta   90.00
_cell.angle_gamma   90.00
#
_symmetry.space_group_name_H-M   'P 1'
#
loop_
_entity.id
_entity.type
_entity.pdbx_description
1 polymer ?
#
loop_
_entity_poly.entity_id
_entity_poly.type
_entity_poly.pdbx_seq_one_letter_code
_entity_poly.pdbx_strand_id
1 'polypeptide(L)' 'MDFVSDQLASGRRFRVLNIVDDFSRECVGQLVDTSISGRRLARFLDEIANHRSLPASIICDNGPELTSKAMFFCA' A
#
# COMPACT_ATOMS: atom_id res chain seq x y z
N MET A 1 -1.30 -5.40 -4.39
CA MET A 1 -0.65 -4.29 -3.65
C MET A 1 0.84 -4.53 -3.63
N ASP A 2 1.60 -3.50 -3.93
CA ASP A 2 3.06 -3.56 -4.05
C ASP A 2 3.70 -2.25 -3.58
N PHE A 3 4.95 -2.33 -3.14
CA PHE A 3 5.76 -1.17 -2.82
C PHE A 3 6.85 -0.95 -3.86
N VAL A 4 6.87 0.24 -4.44
CA VAL A 4 7.98 0.72 -5.28
C VAL A 4 8.81 1.70 -4.47
N SER A 5 10.14 1.60 -4.56
CA SER A 5 11.07 2.53 -3.92
C SER A 5 11.85 3.29 -4.98
N ASP A 6 12.06 4.59 -4.75
CA ASP A 6 12.81 5.46 -5.65
C ASP A 6 13.55 6.54 -4.85
N GLN A 7 14.33 7.38 -5.54
CA GLN A 7 15.21 8.37 -4.94
C GLN A 7 15.12 9.71 -5.68
N LEU A 8 14.94 10.79 -4.91
CA LEU A 8 15.03 12.15 -5.45
C LEU A 8 16.46 12.46 -5.89
N ALA A 9 16.64 13.45 -6.77
CA ALA A 9 17.97 13.93 -7.18
C ALA A 9 18.85 14.37 -5.99
N SER A 10 18.24 14.74 -4.86
CA SER A 10 18.94 15.08 -3.61
C SER A 10 19.43 13.86 -2.81
N GLY A 11 19.22 12.64 -3.29
CA GLY A 11 19.59 11.40 -2.60
C GLY A 11 18.56 10.93 -1.55
N ARG A 12 17.50 11.70 -1.29
CA ARG A 12 16.45 11.28 -0.36
C ARG A 12 15.56 10.21 -0.99
N ARG A 13 15.49 9.04 -0.36
CA ARG A 13 14.63 7.93 -0.79
C ARG A 13 13.19 8.16 -0.39
N PHE A 14 12.28 7.69 -1.21
CA PHE A 14 10.85 7.63 -0.92
C PHE A 14 10.27 6.32 -1.45
N ARG A 15 9.05 6.04 -1.02
CA ARG A 15 8.33 4.82 -1.36
C ARG A 15 6.92 5.17 -1.80
N VAL A 16 6.42 4.35 -2.70
CA VAL A 16 5.06 4.42 -3.22
C VAL A 16 4.42 3.07 -2.98
N LEU A 17 3.34 3.05 -2.20
CA LEU A 17 2.41 1.93 -2.18
C LEU A 17 1.44 2.10 -3.35
N ASN A 18 1.30 1.07 -4.16
CA ASN A 18 0.29 1.02 -5.20
C ASN A 18 -0.79 0.00 -4.84
N ILE A 19 -2.05 0.42 -5.01
CA ILE A 19 -3.23 -0.43 -4.90
C ILE A 19 -3.93 -0.41 -6.24
N VAL A 20 -3.87 -1.55 -6.92
CA VAL A 20 -4.48 -1.74 -8.23
C VAL A 20 -5.48 -2.88 -8.11
N ASP A 21 -6.66 -2.68 -8.68
CA ASP A 21 -7.65 -3.74 -8.85
C ASP A 21 -7.19 -4.70 -9.96
N ASP A 22 -7.11 -5.99 -9.65
CA ASP A 22 -6.51 -6.98 -10.55
C ASP A 22 -7.37 -7.22 -11.80
N PHE A 23 -8.70 -7.15 -11.66
CA PHE A 23 -9.63 -7.40 -12.76
C PHE A 23 -9.72 -6.21 -13.72
N SER A 24 -10.03 -5.02 -13.20
CA SER A 24 -10.25 -3.80 -13.99
C SER A 24 -8.96 -3.08 -14.38
N ARG A 25 -7.84 -3.42 -13.73
CA ARG A 25 -6.57 -2.67 -13.78
C ARG A 25 -6.70 -1.23 -13.31
N GLU A 26 -7.76 -0.90 -12.58
CA GLU A 26 -7.96 0.44 -12.02
C GLU A 26 -6.96 0.71 -10.90
N CYS A 27 -6.36 1.91 -10.90
CA CYS A 27 -5.61 2.40 -9.75
C CYS A 27 -6.60 2.84 -8.65
N VAL A 28 -6.73 2.00 -7.61
CA VAL A 28 -7.64 2.23 -6.48
C VAL A 28 -7.09 3.32 -5.56
N GLY A 29 -5.76 3.36 -5.39
CA GLY A 29 -5.10 4.37 -4.58
C GLY A 29 -3.58 4.24 -4.59
N GLN A 30 -2.91 5.35 -4.32
CA GLN A 30 -1.47 5.41 -4.15
C GLN A 30 -1.11 6.22 -2.91
N LEU A 31 -0.15 5.72 -2.13
CA LEU A 31 0.38 6.40 -0.96
C LEU A 31 1.87 6.60 -1.13
N VAL A 32 2.31 7.87 -1.16
CA VAL A 32 3.72 8.25 -1.31
C VAL A 32 4.23 8.83 -0.01
N ASP A 33 5.32 8.27 0.50
CA ASP A 33 5.99 8.82 1.69
C ASP A 33 7.48 8.43 1.73
N THR A 34 8.27 9.17 2.49
CA THR A 34 9.65 8.81 2.82
C THR A 34 9.75 7.58 3.73
N SER A 35 8.72 7.36 4.55
CA SER A 35 8.54 6.14 5.35
C SER A 35 7.05 5.83 5.52
N ILE A 36 6.62 4.64 5.12
CA ILE A 36 5.23 4.19 5.25
C ILE A 36 5.14 3.23 6.43
N SER A 37 4.72 3.75 7.58
CA SER A 37 4.47 2.89 8.76
C SER A 37 3.17 2.08 8.59
N GLY A 38 3.09 0.92 9.24
CA GLY A 38 1.86 0.11 9.25
C GLY A 38 0.61 0.87 9.73
N ARG A 39 0.76 1.83 10.66
CA ARG A 39 -0.34 2.71 11.09
C ARG A 39 -0.76 3.71 10.02
N ARG A 40 0.19 4.24 9.24
CA ARG A 40 -0.13 5.12 8.11
C ARG A 40 -0.84 4.34 7.01
N LEU A 41 -0.39 3.12 6.75
CA LEU A 41 -1.02 2.19 5.81
C LEU A 41 -2.46 1.84 6.23
N ALA A 42 -2.68 1.40 7.47
CA ALA A 42 -4.01 1.06 7.97
C ALA A 42 -5.01 2.20 7.77
N ARG A 43 -4.64 3.42 8.17
CA ARG A 43 -5.49 4.61 7.98
C ARG A 43 -5.83 4.87 6.52
N PHE A 44 -4.85 4.69 5.62
CA PHE A 44 -5.08 4.89 4.19
C PHE A 44 -6.04 3.84 3.61
N LEU A 45 -5.94 2.58 4.06
CA LEU A 45 -6.88 1.53 3.67
C LEU A 45 -8.30 1.80 4.22
N ASP A 46 -8.41 2.28 5.46
CA ASP A 46 -9.70 2.69 6.05
C ASP A 46 -10.34 3.85 5.27
N GLU A 47 -9.54 4.84 4.85
CA GLU A 47 -9.99 5.95 4.00
C GLU A 47 -10.55 5.43 2.66
N ILE A 48 -9.87 4.49 2.00
CA ILE A 48 -10.35 3.88 0.75
C ILE A 48 -11.65 3.09 0.98
N ALA A 49 -11.73 2.33 2.07
CA ALA A 49 -12.90 1.53 2.43
C ALA A 49 -14.17 2.37 2.66
N ASN A 50 -14.02 3.64 3.05
CA ASN A 50 -15.16 4.55 3.19
C ASN A 50 -15.76 4.99 1.84
N HIS A 51 -15.00 4.90 0.75
CA HIS A 51 -15.41 5.36 -0.57
C HIS A 51 -15.71 4.24 -1.56
N ARG A 52 -15.29 3.00 -1.26
CA ARG A 52 -15.43 1.84 -2.15
C ARG A 52 -15.85 0.60 -1.39
N SER A 53 -16.53 -0.32 -2.06
CA SER A 53 -16.78 -1.65 -1.53
C SER A 53 -15.46 -2.38 -1.28
N LEU A 54 -15.37 -3.11 -0.16
CA LEU A 54 -14.20 -3.91 0.16
C LEU A 54 -14.03 -5.08 -0.83
N PRO A 55 -12.80 -5.40 -1.25
CA PRO A 55 -12.53 -6.54 -2.10
C PRO A 55 -12.69 -7.85 -1.32
N ALA A 56 -12.96 -8.95 -2.04
CA ALA A 56 -13.06 -10.28 -1.44
C ALA A 56 -11.70 -10.84 -0.97
N SER A 57 -10.63 -10.44 -1.64
CA SER A 57 -9.26 -10.83 -1.30
C SER A 57 -8.30 -9.68 -1.59
N ILE A 58 -7.22 -9.66 -0.82
CA ILE A 58 -6.12 -8.71 -0.99
C ILE A 58 -4.87 -9.53 -1.29
N ILE A 59 -4.27 -9.30 -2.46
CA ILE A 59 -2.99 -9.88 -2.82
C ILE A 59 -1.93 -8.82 -2.60
N CYS A 60 -0.93 -9.13 -1.79
CA CYS A 60 0.24 -8.29 -1.62
C CYS A 60 1.52 -9.07 -1.93
N ASP A 61 2.57 -8.36 -2.34
CA ASP A 61 3.91 -8.93 -2.36
C ASP A 61 4.43 -9.17 -0.92
N ASN A 62 5.39 -10.06 -0.75
CA ASN A 62 5.99 -10.35 0.57
C ASN A 62 7.01 -9.26 1.01
N GLY A 63 6.74 -8.00 0.67
CA GLY A 63 7.53 -6.89 1.19
C GLY A 63 7.50 -6.89 2.73
N PRO A 64 8.63 -6.67 3.41
CA PRO A 64 8.70 -6.70 4.88
C PRO A 64 7.78 -5.67 5.56
N GLU A 65 7.30 -4.68 4.82
CA GLU A 65 6.37 -3.64 5.26
C GLU A 65 4.97 -4.20 5.57
N LEU A 66 4.64 -5.33 4.94
CA LEU A 66 3.38 -6.04 5.10
C LEU A 66 3.47 -7.18 6.11
N THR A 67 4.66 -7.45 6.64
CA THR A 67 4.89 -8.46 7.69
C THR A 67 4.79 -7.88 9.11
N SER A 68 4.46 -6.59 9.24
CA SER A 68 4.25 -5.95 10.53
C SER A 68 3.02 -6.52 11.26
N LYS A 69 3.06 -6.63 12.60
CA LYS A 69 1.91 -7.04 13.43
C LYS A 69 0.63 -6.21 13.19
N ALA A 70 0.78 -4.98 12.71
CA ALA A 70 -0.34 -4.10 12.36
C ALA A 70 -1.01 -4.46 11.00
N MET A 71 -0.38 -5.31 10.20
CA MET A 71 -0.71 -5.62 8.81
C MET A 71 -0.69 -7.14 8.54
N PHE A 72 -1.09 -7.96 9.51
CA PHE A 72 -1.15 -9.42 9.33
C PHE A 72 -2.34 -9.80 8.42
N PHE A 73 -2.20 -9.55 7.11
CA PHE A 73 -3.24 -9.78 6.10
C PHE A 73 -2.90 -10.88 5.09
N CYS A 74 -1.62 -11.23 4.93
CA CYS A 74 -1.21 -12.27 3.98
C CYS A 74 -1.18 -13.64 4.67
N ALA A 75 -2.19 -14.46 4.39
CA ALA A 75 -2.20 -15.92 4.59
C ALA A 75 -2.79 -16.58 3.36
#